data_AF-A0A4R4PFV2-F1
#
_entry.id   AF-A0A4R4PFV2-F1
#
_cell.length_a   1.000
_cell.length_b   1.000
_cell.length_c   1.000
_cell.angle_alpha   90.00
_cell.angle_beta   90.00
_cell.angle_gamma   90.00
#
_symmetry.space_group_name_H-M   'P 1'
#
loop_
_entity.id
_entity.type
_entity.pdbx_description
1 polymer ?
#
loop_
_entity_poly.entity_id
_entity_poly.type
_entity_poly.pdbx_seq_one_letter_code
_entity_poly.pdbx_strand_id
1 'polypeptide(L)' 'MTAEPLPFRDARLSTPERVADLLARLTVDERIAMLPSQAPAVARLGLSAFHTGQEALHGVAWMGRATVFPQAVGLGATFN' A
#
# COMPACT_ATOMS: atom_id res chain seq x y z
N MET A 1 -24.08 20.67 3.80
CA MET A 1 -24.16 19.21 3.64
C MET A 1 -22.79 18.71 3.21
N THR A 2 -22.03 18.10 4.11
CA THR A 2 -20.83 17.37 3.71
C THR A 2 -21.28 16.16 2.90
N ALA A 3 -20.80 16.01 1.66
CA ALA A 3 -21.08 14.83 0.86
C ALA A 3 -20.64 13.59 1.66
N GLU A 4 -21.51 12.59 1.72
CA GLU A 4 -21.18 11.35 2.41
C GLU A 4 -20.01 10.67 1.69
N PRO A 5 -18.96 10.22 2.40
CA PRO A 5 -17.82 9.59 1.76
C PRO A 5 -18.24 8.31 1.04
N LEU A 6 -17.60 8.02 -0.10
CA LEU A 6 -17.78 6.74 -0.79
C LEU A 6 -17.49 5.58 0.20
N PRO A 7 -18.21 4.44 0.14
CA PRO A 7 -18.09 3.38 1.15
C PRO A 7 -16.66 2.88 1.37
N PHE A 8 -15.83 2.76 0.33
CA PHE A 8 -14.41 2.39 0.52
C PHE A 8 -13.58 3.39 1.37
N ARG A 9 -14.04 4.63 1.49
CA ARG A 9 -13.46 5.70 2.33
C ARG A 9 -14.13 5.83 3.70
N ASP A 10 -15.21 5.10 3.96
CA ASP A 10 -15.88 5.11 5.27
C ASP A 10 -15.13 4.21 6.27
N ALA A 11 -14.48 4.80 7.26
CA ALA A 11 -13.72 4.08 8.27
C ALA A 11 -14.59 3.30 9.28
N ARG A 12 -15.92 3.49 9.25
CA ARG A 12 -16.88 2.75 10.09
C ARG A 12 -17.17 1.35 9.54
N LEU A 13 -16.96 1.13 8.24
CA LEU A 13 -17.13 -0.17 7.58
C LEU A 13 -15.90 -1.05 7.76
N SER A 14 -16.09 -2.36 7.72
CA SER A 14 -14.99 -3.32 7.80
C SER A 14 -14.06 -3.23 6.57
N THR A 15 -12.80 -3.64 6.72
CA THR A 15 -11.86 -3.70 5.60
C THR A 15 -12.40 -4.50 4.41
N PRO A 16 -13.00 -5.71 4.58
CA PRO A 16 -13.58 -6.45 3.46
C PRO A 16 -14.70 -5.69 2.72
N GLU A 17 -15.61 -5.03 3.43
CA GLU A 17 -16.68 -4.24 2.80
C GLU A 17 -16.12 -3.07 1.98
N ARG A 18 -15.12 -2.38 2.55
CA ARG A 18 -14.45 -1.26 1.87
C ARG A 18 -13.68 -1.72 0.63
N VAL A 19 -12.99 -2.86 0.71
CA VAL A 19 -12.25 -3.45 -0.41
C VAL A 19 -13.22 -3.92 -1.50
N ALA A 20 -14.32 -4.58 -1.15
CA ALA A 20 -15.32 -5.03 -2.10
C ALA A 20 -15.94 -3.86 -2.88
N ASP A 21 -16.31 -2.77 -2.18
CA ASP A 21 -16.80 -1.54 -2.81
C ASP A 21 -15.76 -0.91 -3.75
N LEU A 22 -14.49 -0.85 -3.34
CA LEU A 22 -13.41 -0.32 -4.18
C LEU A 22 -13.23 -1.16 -5.46
N LEU A 23 -13.15 -2.48 -5.33
CA LEU A 23 -12.94 -3.39 -6.46
C LEU A 23 -14.12 -3.37 -7.44
N ALA A 24 -15.35 -3.23 -6.94
CA ALA A 24 -16.54 -3.09 -7.78
C ALA A 24 -16.54 -1.79 -8.62
N ARG A 25 -15.83 -0.75 -8.18
CA ARG A 25 -15.74 0.55 -8.85
C ARG A 25 -14.63 0.63 -9.91
N LEU A 26 -13.65 -0.27 -9.86
CA LEU A 26 -12.55 -0.31 -10.82
C LEU A 26 -13.00 -0.95 -12.14
N THR A 27 -12.61 -0.34 -13.25
CA THR A 27 -12.72 -0.98 -14.57
C THR A 27 -11.79 -2.20 -14.66
N VAL A 28 -12.00 -3.05 -15.67
CA VAL A 28 -11.10 -4.18 -15.92
C VAL A 28 -9.68 -3.69 -16.21
N ASP A 29 -9.54 -2.64 -17.03
CA ASP A 29 -8.24 -2.05 -17.36
C ASP A 29 -7.53 -1.47 -16.12
N GLU A 30 -8.28 -0.77 -15.26
CA GLU A 30 -7.75 -0.25 -13.99
C GLU A 30 -7.28 -1.40 -13.08
N ARG A 31 -7.99 -2.53 -13.01
CA ARG A 31 -7.56 -3.70 -12.22
C ARG A 31 -6.31 -4.37 -12.81
N ILE A 32 -6.26 -4.54 -14.13
CA ILE A 32 -5.11 -5.15 -14.80
C ILE A 32 -3.86 -4.29 -14.58
N ALA A 33 -4.00 -2.97 -14.65
CA ALA A 33 -2.90 -2.04 -14.42
C ALA A 33 -2.33 -2.11 -12.99
N MET A 34 -3.07 -2.64 -12.01
CA MET A 34 -2.63 -2.82 -10.62
C MET A 34 -1.94 -4.16 -10.34
N LEU A 35 -1.85 -5.08 -11.31
CA LEU A 35 -1.17 -6.37 -11.12
C LEU A 35 0.36 -6.27 -10.94
N PRO A 36 1.08 -5.35 -11.62
CA PRO A 36 2.52 -5.17 -11.38
C PRO A 36 2.80 -4.56 -10.00
N SER A 37 4.05 -4.66 -9.55
CA SER A 37 4.49 -4.05 -8.27
C SER A 37 4.34 -2.53 -8.24
N GLN A 38 4.30 -1.88 -9.41
CA GLN A 38 4.03 -0.46 -9.59
C GLN A 38 2.57 -0.25 -10.03
N ALA A 39 1.65 -0.11 -9.08
CA ALA A 39 0.27 0.22 -9.38
C ALA A 39 0.15 1.73 -9.67
N PRO A 40 -0.40 2.13 -10.83
CA PRO A 40 -0.59 3.53 -11.16
C PRO A 40 -1.72 4.15 -10.32
N ALA A 41 -1.78 5.48 -10.31
CA ALA A 41 -2.90 6.20 -9.70
C ALA A 41 -4.21 5.96 -10.47
N VAL A 42 -5.33 5.95 -9.75
CA VAL A 42 -6.68 5.96 -10.34
C VAL A 42 -7.36 7.27 -9.97
N ALA A 43 -7.11 8.30 -10.78
CA ALA A 43 -7.51 9.68 -10.49
C ALA A 43 -9.01 9.85 -10.27
N ARG A 44 -9.85 9.13 -11.04
CA ARG A 44 -11.32 9.17 -10.93
C ARG A 44 -11.83 8.71 -9.55
N LEU A 45 -11.11 7.81 -8.89
CA LEU A 45 -11.42 7.33 -7.54
C LEU A 45 -10.57 8.04 -6.45
N GLY A 46 -9.69 8.95 -6.85
CA GLY A 46 -8.74 9.63 -5.97
C GLY A 46 -7.75 8.68 -5.30
N LEU A 47 -7.37 7.59 -5.98
CA LEU A 47 -6.31 6.69 -5.52
C LEU A 47 -4.95 7.20 -6.01
N SER A 48 -4.00 7.28 -5.10
CA SER A 48 -2.60 7.58 -5.45
C SER A 48 -1.92 6.34 -6.03
N ALA A 49 -0.83 6.55 -6.76
CA ALA A 49 0.04 5.45 -7.18
C ALA A 49 0.59 4.72 -5.95
N PHE A 50 0.80 3.41 -6.08
CA PHE A 50 1.25 2.57 -4.98
C PHE A 50 2.31 1.58 -5.46
N HIS A 51 3.35 1.38 -4.66
CA HIS A 51 4.41 0.42 -4.96
C HIS A 51 4.51 -0.65 -3.88
N THR A 52 4.30 -1.91 -4.26
CA THR A 52 4.57 -3.06 -3.41
C THR A 52 6.02 -3.50 -3.53
N GLY A 53 6.55 -4.17 -2.49
CA GLY A 53 7.92 -4.70 -2.51
C GLY A 53 9.00 -3.70 -2.13
N GLN A 54 8.67 -2.72 -1.26
CA GLN A 54 9.69 -1.90 -0.59
C GLN A 54 10.50 -2.76 0.40
N GLU A 55 11.78 -2.45 0.60
CA GLU A 55 12.68 -3.24 1.47
C GLU A 55 13.06 -2.49 2.73
N ALA A 56 13.14 -3.25 3.82
CA ALA A 56 13.49 -2.75 5.14
C ALA A 56 14.32 -3.75 5.98
N LEU A 57 14.98 -4.73 5.35
CA LEU A 57 15.63 -5.87 6.03
C LEU A 57 16.60 -5.45 7.15
N HIS A 58 17.36 -4.38 6.95
CA HIS A 58 18.30 -3.85 7.95
C HIS A 58 18.27 -2.31 7.98
N GLY A 59 17.05 -1.77 7.92
CA GLY A 59 16.79 -0.34 7.70
C GLY A 59 16.10 -0.13 6.35
N VAL A 60 15.39 1.00 6.22
CA VAL A 60 14.67 1.35 4.99
C VAL A 60 15.64 1.48 3.83
N ALA A 61 15.38 0.75 2.75
CA ALA A 61 16.16 0.83 1.53
C ALA A 61 15.49 1.74 0.49
N TRP A 62 16.29 2.28 -0.42
CA TRP A 62 15.87 2.95 -1.67
C TRP A 62 15.07 4.26 -1.55
N MET A 63 14.65 4.65 -0.35
CA MET A 63 13.87 5.87 -0.09
C MET A 63 14.74 7.04 0.43
N GLY A 64 16.04 7.03 0.11
CA GLY A 64 17.00 8.06 0.53
C GLY A 64 17.83 7.69 1.75
N ARG A 65 18.31 8.69 2.48
CA ARG A 65 19.16 8.49 3.67
C ARG A 65 18.32 7.92 4.82
N ALA A 66 18.69 6.74 5.30
CA ALA A 66 18.05 6.06 6.42
C ALA A 66 19.08 5.46 7.38
N THR A 67 18.65 5.13 8.60
CA THR A 67 19.46 4.35 9.55
C THR A 67 19.75 2.97 8.98
N VAL A 68 21.00 2.53 9.08
CA VAL A 68 21.43 1.18 8.68
C VAL A 68 21.74 0.38 9.93
N PHE A 69 20.97 -0.69 10.15
CA PHE A 69 21.18 -1.66 11.22
C PHE A 69 22.15 -2.76 10.78
N PRO A 70 22.73 -3.53 11.72
CA PRO A 70 23.42 -4.78 11.38
C PRO A 70 22.51 -5.71 10.57
N GLN A 71 23.10 -6.50 9.66
CA GLN A 71 22.35 -7.53 8.94
C GLN A 71 21.72 -8.54 9.90
N ALA A 72 20.64 -9.21 9.48
CA ALA A 72 19.88 -10.14 10.31
C ALA A 72 20.75 -11.23 10.97
N VAL A 73 21.80 -11.72 10.30
CA VAL A 73 22.77 -12.67 10.89
C VAL A 73 23.54 -12.07 12.06
N GLY A 74 23.92 -10.80 11.98
CA GLY A 74 24.59 -10.08 13.06
C GLY A 74 23.65 -9.80 14.23
N LEU A 75 22.38 -9.49 13.95
CA LEU A 75 21.36 -9.37 14.99
C LEU A 75 21.13 -10.70 15.71
N GLY A 76 21.03 -11.82 14.99
CA GLY A 76 20.90 -13.15 15.58
C GLY A 76 22.09 -13.55 16.47
N ALA A 77 23.29 -13.07 16.16
CA ALA A 77 24.49 -13.31 16.96
C ALA A 77 24.57 -12.49 18.26
N THR A 78 23.61 -11.58 18.52
CA THR A 78 23.58 -10.80 19.76
C THR A 78 23.00 -11.54 20.96
N PHE A 79 22.25 -12.63 20.73
CA PHE A 79 21.51 -13.37 21.77
C PHE A 79 20.57 -12.50 22.63
N ASN A 80 19.98 -11.47 22.03
CA ASN A 80 18.99 -10.57 22.66
C ASN A 80 17.59 -10.82 22.08
#